data_AF-A0A6I9YJH8-F1
#
_entry.id   AF-A0A6I9YJH8-F1
#
_cell.length_a   1.000
_cell.length_b   1.000
_cell.length_c   1.000
_cell.angle_alpha   90.00
_cell.angle_beta   90.00
_cell.angle_gamma   90.00
#
_symmetry.space_group_name_H-M   'P 1'
#
loop_
_entity.id
_entity.type
_entity.pdbx_description
1 polymer ?
#
loop_
_entity_poly.entity_id
_entity_poly.type
_entity_poly.pdbx_seq_one_letter_code
_entity_poly.pdbx_strand_id
1 'polypeptide(L)'
;MEEEASGSRSEAAQAPRSPSGVAEEEEEVSPREWSEAQFRHYGFATRPIARLRHGDPRAEELLEKEEPVVLTDTNLVFPALKWDLDYLHDNIGSGDFSVYRASTHKFLYYDEKKMANVKNFKPKSSREEMKFRDFMAQLQEIEQQGSGERLYLQQTLNDTVGRKIVVDFLGFNWNWIKRQQMKRGWGQLTSNLLLIGMEGNVTPAHYDEQQNFFAQIKGYKRCILFSPDQFECLYPYPVHHPCDRQSQVS
;
A
#
# COMPACT_ATOMS: atom_id res chain seq x y z
N MET A 1 47.61 -42.53 46.91
CA MET A 1 48.73 -42.02 46.08
C MET A 1 48.08 -41.45 44.85
N GLU A 2 47.54 -40.24 44.95
CA GLU A 2 48.30 -38.97 44.75
C GLU A 2 48.94 -38.96 43.37
N GLU A 3 48.34 -38.24 42.43
CA GLU A 3 48.89 -36.97 41.96
C GLU A 3 47.83 -36.17 41.18
N GLU A 4 47.79 -34.88 41.48
CA GLU A 4 47.06 -33.82 40.77
C GLU A 4 47.77 -33.41 39.46
N ALA A 5 47.13 -32.46 38.77
CA ALA A 5 47.63 -31.54 37.75
C ALA A 5 47.26 -31.97 36.31
N SER A 6 46.79 -31.10 35.41
CA SER A 6 46.59 -29.65 35.41
C SER A 6 45.71 -29.31 34.20
N GLY A 7 45.01 -28.17 34.26
CA GLY A 7 44.06 -27.76 33.23
C GLY A 7 44.66 -27.36 31.89
N SER A 8 43.81 -27.38 30.87
CA SER A 8 43.97 -26.60 29.65
C SER A 8 42.60 -26.13 29.19
N ARG A 9 42.33 -24.82 29.39
CA ARG A 9 41.17 -24.12 28.82
C ARG A 9 41.37 -24.05 27.30
N SER A 10 40.38 -24.49 26.52
CA SER A 10 40.36 -24.29 25.08
C SER A 10 39.96 -22.84 24.77
N GLU A 11 40.88 -22.06 24.20
CA GLU A 11 40.61 -20.75 23.61
C GLU A 11 39.77 -20.93 22.34
N ALA A 12 38.65 -20.21 22.27
CA ALA A 12 37.82 -20.10 21.07
C ALA A 12 38.55 -19.27 20.02
N ALA A 13 38.76 -19.85 18.84
CA ALA A 13 39.40 -19.19 17.71
C ALA A 13 38.57 -17.99 17.22
N GLN A 14 39.20 -16.81 17.20
CA GLN A 14 38.66 -15.60 16.57
C GLN A 14 38.76 -15.70 15.05
N ALA A 15 37.67 -15.35 14.36
CA ALA A 15 37.63 -15.22 12.90
C ALA A 15 38.47 -14.00 12.42
N PRO A 16 39.12 -14.08 11.25
CA PRO A 16 40.00 -13.01 10.78
C PRO A 16 39.19 -11.78 10.33
N ARG A 17 39.63 -10.60 10.77
CA ARG A 17 39.10 -9.30 10.32
C ARG A 17 39.68 -8.95 8.96
N SER A 18 38.82 -8.72 7.97
CA SER A 18 39.19 -8.15 6.67
C SER A 18 39.38 -6.63 6.78
N PRO A 19 40.47 -6.04 6.27
CA PRO A 19 40.64 -4.60 6.18
C PRO A 19 40.32 -4.13 4.75
N SER A 20 39.14 -3.56 4.56
CA SER A 20 38.88 -2.71 3.40
C SER A 20 37.90 -1.62 3.82
N GLY A 21 38.47 -0.49 4.25
CA GLY A 21 37.74 0.74 4.46
C GLY A 21 37.25 1.26 3.12
N VAL A 22 35.94 1.18 2.92
CA VAL A 22 35.21 2.18 2.15
C VAL A 22 34.24 2.75 3.17
N ALA A 23 34.42 4.02 3.53
CA ALA A 23 33.46 4.72 4.35
C ALA A 23 32.16 4.77 3.55
N GLU A 24 31.22 3.90 3.91
CA GLU A 24 29.83 4.10 3.53
C GLU A 24 29.45 5.44 4.17
N GLU A 25 29.17 6.44 3.34
CA GLU A 25 28.48 7.63 3.78
C GLU A 25 27.15 7.15 4.37
N GLU A 26 27.08 7.10 5.69
CA GLU A 26 25.83 6.95 6.42
C GLU A 26 24.98 8.16 6.04
N GLU A 27 24.13 8.01 5.01
CA GLU A 27 23.02 8.92 4.77
C GLU A 27 22.28 9.04 6.11
N GLU A 28 22.23 10.26 6.66
CA GLU A 28 21.45 10.58 7.85
C GLU A 28 20.02 10.06 7.64
N VAL A 29 19.73 8.89 8.20
CA VAL A 29 18.40 8.31 8.18
C VAL A 29 17.56 9.20 9.10
N SER A 30 16.81 10.11 8.49
CA SER A 30 15.73 10.85 9.16
C SER A 30 14.98 9.87 10.10
N PRO A 31 14.69 10.26 11.36
CA PRO A 31 14.05 9.39 12.32
C PRO A 31 12.79 8.77 11.68
N ARG A 32 12.63 7.45 11.81
CA ARG A 32 11.40 6.80 11.33
C ARG A 32 10.22 7.49 12.00
N GLU A 33 9.37 8.15 11.19
CA GLU A 33 8.16 8.84 11.68
C GLU A 33 7.07 7.87 12.17
N TRP A 34 7.36 6.56 12.19
CA TRP A 34 6.48 5.50 12.66
C TRP A 34 7.23 4.50 13.54
N SER A 35 6.48 3.81 14.40
CA SER A 35 6.96 2.73 15.25
C SER A 35 6.11 1.47 15.10
N GLU A 36 6.67 0.31 15.47
CA GLU A 36 5.96 -0.97 15.39
C GLU A 36 4.71 -1.02 16.29
N ALA A 37 4.63 -0.18 17.32
CA ALA A 37 3.45 -0.07 18.18
C ALA A 37 2.18 0.35 17.42
N GLN A 38 2.32 0.99 16.25
CA GLN A 38 1.20 1.37 15.39
C GLN A 38 0.67 0.20 14.55
N PHE A 39 1.39 -0.92 14.48
CA PHE A 39 1.00 -2.06 13.65
C PHE A 39 -0.04 -2.94 14.33
N ARG A 40 -1.11 -3.24 13.58
CA ARG A 40 -2.04 -4.33 13.94
C ARG A 40 -1.28 -5.66 14.01
N HIS A 41 -1.65 -6.50 14.97
CA HIS A 41 -1.04 -7.80 15.19
C HIS A 41 -1.79 -8.88 14.41
N TYR A 42 -1.04 -9.79 13.78
CA TYR A 42 -1.58 -10.87 12.95
C TYR A 42 -0.91 -12.19 13.32
N GLY A 43 -1.60 -13.31 13.13
CA GLY A 43 -1.15 -14.65 13.52
C GLY A 43 -0.18 -15.33 12.54
N PHE A 44 0.44 -14.58 11.64
CA PHE A 44 1.36 -15.09 10.64
C PHE A 44 2.68 -14.30 10.63
N ALA A 45 3.77 -14.97 10.26
CA ALA A 45 5.07 -14.34 10.08
C ALA A 45 5.14 -13.59 8.74
N THR A 46 5.97 -12.55 8.68
CA THR A 46 6.23 -11.77 7.46
C THR A 46 7.72 -11.56 7.27
N ARG A 47 8.16 -11.47 6.02
CA ARG A 47 9.50 -10.98 5.65
C ARG A 47 9.39 -9.58 5.02
N PRO A 48 10.39 -8.70 5.19
CA PRO A 48 10.36 -7.38 4.56
C PRO A 48 10.44 -7.50 3.04
N ILE A 49 9.70 -6.62 2.35
CA ILE A 49 9.84 -6.41 0.90
C ILE A 49 11.11 -5.59 0.68
N ALA A 50 11.90 -5.95 -0.33
CA ALA A 50 13.12 -5.22 -0.68
C ALA A 50 12.81 -3.76 -1.00
N ARG A 51 13.58 -2.84 -0.41
CA ARG A 51 13.51 -1.40 -0.70
C ARG A 51 14.76 -1.02 -1.48
N LEU A 52 14.60 -0.65 -2.74
CA LEU A 52 15.69 -0.45 -3.68
C LEU A 52 15.50 0.85 -4.47
N ARG A 53 16.59 1.39 -5.01
CA ARG A 53 16.52 2.45 -6.02
C ARG A 53 16.01 1.87 -7.35
N HIS A 54 15.29 2.66 -8.13
CA HIS A 54 14.73 2.21 -9.41
C HIS A 54 15.79 1.92 -10.48
N GLY A 55 17.02 2.41 -10.29
CA GLY A 55 18.17 2.12 -11.15
C GLY A 55 18.96 0.88 -10.71
N ASP A 56 18.63 0.27 -9.58
CA ASP A 56 19.29 -0.94 -9.09
C ASP A 56 18.89 -2.15 -9.96
N PRO A 57 19.84 -2.90 -10.54
CA PRO A 57 19.54 -4.08 -11.36
C PRO A 57 18.68 -5.12 -10.63
N ARG A 58 18.82 -5.24 -9.31
CA ARG A 58 18.03 -6.17 -8.48
C ARG A 58 16.55 -5.79 -8.45
N ALA A 59 16.24 -4.49 -8.53
CA ALA A 59 14.86 -4.01 -8.60
C ALA A 59 14.22 -4.39 -9.94
N GLU A 60 14.96 -4.26 -11.04
CA GLU A 60 14.51 -4.69 -12.36
C GLU A 60 14.33 -6.21 -12.45
N GLU A 61 15.21 -6.99 -11.82
CA GLU A 61 15.08 -8.45 -11.72
C GLU A 61 13.80 -8.87 -11.00
N LEU A 62 13.48 -8.25 -9.85
CA LEU A 62 12.24 -8.51 -9.11
C LEU A 62 11.01 -8.18 -9.95
N LEU A 63 11.01 -7.02 -10.62
CA LEU A 63 9.91 -6.62 -11.50
C LEU A 63 9.72 -7.54 -12.71
N GLU A 64 10.79 -8.15 -13.23
CA GLU A 64 10.73 -9.12 -14.33
C GLU A 64 10.15 -10.46 -13.86
N LYS A 65 10.45 -10.86 -12.62
CA LYS A 65 9.93 -12.08 -11.99
C LYS A 65 8.53 -11.93 -11.40
N GLU A 66 7.90 -10.76 -11.57
CA GLU A 66 6.62 -10.41 -10.95
C GLU A 66 6.65 -10.51 -9.40
N GLU A 67 7.81 -10.23 -8.81
CA GLU A 67 8.01 -10.17 -7.36
C GLU A 67 7.90 -8.72 -6.83
N PRO A 68 7.38 -8.52 -5.60
CA PRO A 68 7.18 -7.18 -5.07
C PRO A 68 8.51 -6.50 -4.71
N VAL A 69 8.59 -5.21 -5.03
CA VAL A 69 9.71 -4.33 -4.66
C VAL A 69 9.19 -2.94 -4.32
N VAL A 70 9.78 -2.30 -3.30
CA VAL A 70 9.54 -0.88 -3.02
C VAL A 70 10.63 -0.06 -3.68
N LEU A 71 10.24 0.79 -4.62
CA LEU A 71 11.17 1.69 -5.30
C LEU A 71 11.19 3.06 -4.62
N THR A 72 12.35 3.49 -4.13
CA THR A 72 12.45 4.64 -3.22
C THR A 72 12.62 6.00 -3.89
N ASP A 73 12.97 6.04 -5.17
CA ASP A 73 13.46 7.24 -5.85
C ASP A 73 12.90 7.43 -7.29
N THR A 74 11.78 6.77 -7.62
CA THR A 74 11.18 6.84 -8.98
C THR A 74 10.73 8.24 -9.38
N ASN A 75 10.42 9.09 -8.39
CA ASN A 75 9.71 10.36 -8.58
C ASN A 75 8.40 10.19 -9.37
N LEU A 76 7.77 9.00 -9.31
CA LEU A 76 6.59 8.66 -10.12
C LEU A 76 5.48 9.70 -9.97
N VAL A 77 5.19 10.11 -8.73
CA VAL A 77 4.15 11.08 -8.38
C VAL A 77 4.72 12.32 -7.69
N PHE A 78 5.96 12.70 -7.99
CA PHE A 78 6.64 13.81 -7.31
C PHE A 78 5.80 15.11 -7.21
N PRO A 79 5.11 15.58 -8.27
CA PRO A 79 4.23 16.74 -8.16
C PRO A 79 3.08 16.60 -7.17
N ALA A 80 2.62 15.38 -6.90
CA ALA A 80 1.52 15.11 -5.98
C ALA A 80 1.98 15.02 -4.51
N LEU A 81 3.28 15.04 -4.20
CA LEU A 81 3.76 14.98 -2.80
C LEU A 81 3.33 16.17 -1.95
N LYS A 82 2.91 17.28 -2.59
CA LYS A 82 2.30 18.43 -1.93
C LYS A 82 0.80 18.28 -1.64
N TRP A 83 0.17 17.19 -2.09
CA TRP A 83 -1.27 16.99 -1.91
C TRP A 83 -1.58 16.65 -0.45
N ASP A 84 -2.29 17.55 0.20
CA ASP A 84 -3.04 17.32 1.43
C ASP A 84 -4.52 17.61 1.20
N LEU A 85 -5.34 17.50 2.25
CA LEU A 85 -6.78 17.68 2.14
C LEU A 85 -7.14 19.10 1.68
N ASP A 86 -6.43 20.13 2.17
CA ASP A 86 -6.69 21.53 1.81
C ASP A 86 -6.32 21.80 0.35
N TYR A 87 -5.16 21.34 -0.11
CA TYR A 87 -4.77 21.46 -1.51
C TYR A 87 -5.77 20.76 -2.43
N LEU A 88 -6.22 19.55 -2.07
CA LEU A 88 -7.19 18.82 -2.86
C LEU A 88 -8.55 19.51 -2.84
N HIS A 89 -9.03 20.00 -1.70
CA HIS A 89 -10.27 20.76 -1.59
C HIS A 89 -10.33 21.90 -2.59
N ASP A 90 -9.25 22.68 -2.68
CA ASP A 90 -9.21 23.89 -3.49
C ASP A 90 -9.02 23.60 -4.98
N ASN A 91 -8.51 22.42 -5.35
CA ASN A 91 -8.01 22.17 -6.70
C ASN A 91 -8.57 20.91 -7.39
N ILE A 92 -9.20 19.98 -6.67
CA ILE A 92 -9.64 18.69 -7.21
C ILE A 92 -10.86 18.79 -8.12
N GLY A 93 -11.55 19.92 -8.13
CA GLY A 93 -12.71 20.16 -8.99
C GLY A 93 -14.04 19.85 -8.30
N SER A 94 -15.12 19.83 -9.09
CA SER A 94 -16.49 19.73 -8.61
C SER A 94 -17.17 18.38 -8.91
N GLY A 95 -16.40 17.39 -9.38
CA GLY A 95 -16.89 16.02 -9.58
C GLY A 95 -17.38 15.37 -8.28
N ASP A 96 -18.18 14.32 -8.43
CA ASP A 96 -18.53 13.45 -7.31
C ASP A 96 -17.43 12.41 -7.08
N PHE A 97 -17.29 11.99 -5.83
CA PHE A 97 -16.32 11.02 -5.37
C PHE A 97 -17.03 9.86 -4.69
N SER A 98 -16.68 8.64 -5.09
CA SER A 98 -17.06 7.42 -4.37
C SER A 98 -16.37 7.36 -3.01
N VAL A 99 -17.15 7.49 -1.94
CA VAL A 99 -16.70 7.37 -0.55
C VAL A 99 -17.36 6.18 0.10
N TYR A 100 -16.55 5.34 0.73
CA TYR A 100 -17.03 4.19 1.49
C TYR A 100 -17.13 4.55 2.97
N ARG A 101 -18.23 4.15 3.62
CA ARG A 101 -18.43 4.29 5.07
C ARG A 101 -18.50 2.91 5.72
N ALA A 102 -17.86 2.76 6.87
CA ALA A 102 -17.92 1.54 7.67
C ALA A 102 -17.94 1.85 9.19
N SER A 103 -18.59 0.98 9.96
CA SER A 103 -18.57 1.01 11.43
C SER A 103 -17.37 0.28 12.03
N THR A 104 -16.51 -0.29 11.18
CA THR A 104 -15.28 -1.01 11.56
C THR A 104 -14.11 -0.51 10.73
N HIS A 105 -12.89 -0.87 11.12
CA HIS A 105 -11.69 -0.51 10.38
C HIS A 105 -11.51 -1.29 9.06
N LYS A 106 -12.33 -2.32 8.78
CA LYS A 106 -12.18 -3.18 7.60
C LYS A 106 -13.17 -2.74 6.50
N PHE A 107 -12.63 -2.34 5.36
CA PHE A 107 -13.39 -1.96 4.16
C PHE A 107 -13.38 -3.12 3.16
N LEU A 108 -14.26 -4.10 3.38
CA LEU A 108 -14.45 -5.21 2.44
C LEU A 108 -15.23 -4.71 1.21
N TYR A 109 -14.60 -4.74 0.04
CA TYR A 109 -15.24 -4.37 -1.22
C TYR A 109 -16.36 -5.36 -1.57
N TYR A 110 -17.32 -4.93 -2.38
CA TYR A 110 -18.29 -5.83 -2.97
C TYR A 110 -18.71 -5.33 -4.35
N ASP A 111 -18.88 -6.26 -5.28
CA ASP A 111 -19.47 -6.00 -6.59
C ASP A 111 -21.00 -5.96 -6.46
N GLU A 112 -21.57 -4.75 -6.56
CA GLU A 112 -23.00 -4.48 -6.53
C GLU A 112 -23.78 -5.36 -7.54
N LYS A 113 -23.18 -5.66 -8.71
CA LYS A 113 -23.82 -6.49 -9.76
C LYS A 113 -23.98 -7.95 -9.34
N LYS A 114 -23.11 -8.44 -8.44
CA LYS A 114 -23.13 -9.81 -7.94
C LYS A 114 -23.99 -9.98 -6.69
N MET A 115 -24.51 -8.89 -6.08
CA MET A 115 -25.32 -8.97 -4.86
C MET A 115 -26.55 -9.86 -5.01
N ALA A 116 -27.18 -9.85 -6.19
CA ALA A 116 -28.35 -10.69 -6.47
C ALA A 116 -28.05 -12.20 -6.44
N ASN A 117 -26.78 -12.61 -6.58
CA ASN A 117 -26.38 -14.02 -6.58
C ASN A 117 -26.42 -14.63 -5.17
N VAL A 118 -26.43 -13.81 -4.12
CA VAL A 118 -26.34 -14.26 -2.72
C VAL A 118 -27.46 -13.62 -1.92
N LYS A 119 -28.55 -14.37 -1.72
CA LYS A 119 -29.81 -13.90 -1.12
C LYS A 119 -29.68 -13.16 0.21
N ASN A 120 -28.68 -13.50 1.03
CA ASN A 120 -28.50 -12.98 2.38
C ASN A 120 -27.19 -12.18 2.55
N PHE A 121 -26.57 -11.73 1.47
CA PHE A 121 -25.37 -10.91 1.56
C PHE A 121 -25.70 -9.54 2.18
N LYS A 122 -24.96 -9.18 3.24
CA LYS A 122 -25.05 -7.88 3.90
C LYS A 122 -23.71 -7.17 3.78
N PRO A 123 -23.62 -6.07 3.02
CA PRO A 123 -22.40 -5.27 2.94
C PRO A 123 -21.92 -4.84 4.32
N LYS A 124 -20.59 -4.86 4.53
CA LYS A 124 -19.95 -4.38 5.78
C LYS A 124 -19.57 -2.89 5.71
N SER A 125 -19.67 -2.32 4.51
CA SER A 125 -19.53 -0.89 4.22
C SER A 125 -20.61 -0.49 3.23
N SER A 126 -20.94 0.80 3.19
CA SER A 126 -21.79 1.41 2.16
C SER A 126 -20.95 2.32 1.28
N ARG A 127 -21.38 2.49 0.02
CA ARG A 127 -20.80 3.44 -0.94
C ARG A 127 -21.76 4.62 -1.12
N GLU A 128 -21.22 5.83 -1.03
CA GLU A 128 -21.95 7.09 -1.21
C GLU A 128 -21.17 7.95 -2.22
N GLU A 129 -21.88 8.62 -3.13
CA GLU A 129 -21.29 9.64 -4.00
C GLU A 129 -21.47 11.01 -3.33
N MET A 130 -20.37 11.76 -3.19
CA MET A 130 -20.42 13.09 -2.59
C MET A 130 -19.35 14.03 -3.15
N LYS A 131 -19.52 15.34 -2.95
CA LYS A 131 -18.47 16.31 -3.28
C LYS A 131 -17.30 16.18 -2.31
N PHE A 132 -16.10 16.54 -2.75
CA PHE A 132 -14.91 16.51 -1.89
C PHE A 132 -15.06 17.36 -0.62
N ARG A 133 -15.72 18.53 -0.72
CA ARG A 133 -16.03 19.37 0.45
C ARG A 133 -16.93 18.66 1.47
N ASP A 134 -17.88 17.85 1.00
CA ASP A 134 -18.82 17.15 1.87
C ASP A 134 -18.10 15.99 2.56
N PHE A 135 -17.20 15.30 1.85
CA PHE A 135 -16.28 14.32 2.44
C PHE A 135 -15.42 14.93 3.56
N MET A 136 -14.84 16.12 3.36
CA MET A 136 -14.08 16.80 4.40
C MET A 136 -14.92 17.21 5.61
N ALA A 137 -16.12 17.74 5.37
CA ALA A 137 -17.04 18.10 6.45
C ALA A 137 -17.38 16.86 7.30
N GLN A 138 -17.63 15.71 6.67
CA GLN A 138 -17.91 14.47 7.38
C GLN A 138 -16.68 13.90 8.12
N LEU A 139 -15.46 14.02 7.57
CA LEU A 139 -14.25 13.66 8.29
C LEU A 139 -14.12 14.47 9.59
N GLN A 140 -14.30 15.78 9.50
CA GLN A 140 -14.22 16.67 10.65
C GLN A 140 -15.31 16.36 11.70
N GLU A 141 -16.53 16.07 11.25
CA GLU A 141 -17.64 15.69 12.13
C GLU A 141 -17.33 14.39 12.89
N ILE A 142 -16.85 13.35 12.20
CA ILE A 142 -16.48 12.06 12.81
C ILE A 142 -15.40 12.25 13.88
N GLU A 143 -14.36 13.05 13.58
CA GLU A 143 -13.29 13.36 14.52
C GLU A 143 -13.80 14.12 15.75
N GLN A 144 -14.66 15.13 15.57
CA GLN A 144 -15.21 15.92 16.67
C GLN A 144 -16.15 15.11 17.58
N GLN A 145 -16.95 14.23 16.99
CA GLN A 145 -17.87 13.38 17.74
C GLN A 145 -17.16 12.19 18.41
N GLY A 146 -15.92 11.89 18.01
CA GLY A 146 -15.20 10.70 18.44
C GLY A 146 -15.95 9.41 18.06
N SER A 147 -16.66 9.43 16.93
CA SER A 147 -17.46 8.29 16.51
C SER A 147 -16.58 7.12 16.09
N GLY A 148 -17.10 5.89 16.20
CA GLY A 148 -16.41 4.70 15.68
C GLY A 148 -16.49 4.54 14.16
N GLU A 149 -17.19 5.45 13.48
CA GLU A 149 -17.36 5.43 12.03
C GLU A 149 -16.06 5.77 11.31
N ARG A 150 -15.94 5.26 10.09
CA ARG A 150 -14.76 5.43 9.26
C ARG A 150 -15.16 5.70 7.83
N LEU A 151 -14.42 6.58 7.18
CA LEU A 151 -14.54 6.90 5.76
C LEU A 151 -13.30 6.44 5.00
N TYR A 152 -13.52 6.08 3.74
CA TYR A 152 -12.47 5.78 2.80
C TYR A 152 -12.89 6.22 1.40
N LEU A 153 -12.31 7.31 0.90
CA LEU A 153 -12.51 7.78 -0.47
C LEU A 153 -11.69 6.92 -1.43
N GLN A 154 -12.34 6.37 -2.45
CA GLN A 154 -11.72 5.59 -3.52
C GLN A 154 -12.31 6.01 -4.87
N GLN A 155 -11.60 6.88 -5.59
CA GLN A 155 -12.11 7.49 -6.82
C GLN A 155 -11.09 7.39 -7.95
N THR A 156 -11.52 6.88 -9.11
CA THR A 156 -10.70 6.97 -10.32
C THR A 156 -10.58 8.42 -10.75
N LEU A 157 -9.35 8.91 -10.93
CA LEU A 157 -9.10 10.23 -11.49
C LEU A 157 -9.59 10.26 -12.95
N ASN A 158 -10.34 11.30 -13.29
CA ASN A 158 -10.96 11.49 -14.60
C ASN A 158 -10.93 12.98 -15.00
N ASP A 159 -11.46 13.30 -16.17
CA ASP A 159 -11.40 14.63 -16.78
C ASP A 159 -12.18 15.72 -16.02
N THR A 160 -12.90 15.37 -14.94
CA THR A 160 -13.59 16.34 -14.07
C THR A 160 -12.68 16.99 -13.03
N VAL A 161 -11.42 16.53 -12.91
CA VAL A 161 -10.46 17.12 -11.97
C VAL A 161 -10.09 18.56 -12.37
N GLY A 162 -9.82 19.39 -11.36
CA GLY A 162 -9.45 20.78 -11.60
C GLY A 162 -8.08 20.96 -12.27
N ARG A 163 -7.86 22.14 -12.86
CA ARG A 163 -6.69 22.43 -13.72
C ARG A 163 -5.34 22.16 -13.06
N LYS A 164 -5.17 22.44 -11.77
CA LYS A 164 -3.88 22.19 -11.09
C LYS A 164 -3.61 20.71 -10.90
N ILE A 165 -4.64 19.89 -10.68
CA ILE A 165 -4.49 18.43 -10.63
C ILE A 165 -4.08 17.87 -11.99
N VAL A 166 -4.63 18.41 -13.09
CA VAL A 166 -4.17 18.06 -14.45
C VAL A 166 -2.69 18.39 -14.64
N VAL A 167 -2.24 19.57 -14.22
CA VAL A 167 -0.83 19.96 -14.30
C VAL A 167 0.06 19.00 -13.51
N ASP A 168 -0.35 18.66 -12.28
CA ASP A 168 0.40 17.71 -11.45
C ASP A 168 0.46 16.32 -12.08
N PHE A 169 -0.66 15.83 -12.62
CA PHE A 169 -0.75 14.55 -13.31
C PHE A 169 0.16 14.52 -14.55
N LEU A 170 0.20 15.59 -15.35
CA LEU A 170 1.11 15.70 -16.49
C LEU A 170 2.59 15.69 -16.07
N GLY A 171 2.89 16.16 -14.85
CA GLY A 171 4.23 16.17 -14.29
C GLY A 171 4.69 14.84 -13.66
N PHE A 172 3.84 13.80 -13.64
CA PHE A 172 4.26 12.47 -13.19
C PHE A 172 5.39 11.92 -14.07
N ASN A 173 6.17 10.97 -13.55
CA ASN A 173 7.28 10.36 -14.30
C ASN A 173 6.77 9.34 -15.34
N TRP A 174 6.01 9.84 -16.32
CA TRP A 174 5.45 9.07 -17.42
C TRP A 174 6.54 8.37 -18.24
N ASN A 175 7.70 8.98 -18.36
CA ASN A 175 8.83 8.40 -19.09
C ASN A 175 9.31 7.11 -18.43
N TRP A 176 9.48 7.09 -17.12
CA TRP A 176 9.89 5.89 -16.40
C TRP A 176 8.80 4.80 -16.47
N ILE A 177 7.56 5.12 -16.09
CA ILE A 177 6.47 4.11 -16.03
C ILE A 177 6.12 3.53 -17.42
N LYS A 178 6.14 4.35 -18.49
CA LYS A 178 5.92 3.85 -19.86
C LYS A 178 7.05 2.93 -20.32
N ARG A 179 8.30 3.19 -19.93
CA ARG A 179 9.40 2.23 -20.18
C ARG A 179 9.18 0.92 -19.44
N GLN A 180 8.71 0.96 -18.19
CA GLN A 180 8.39 -0.25 -17.44
C GLN A 180 7.30 -1.07 -18.14
N GLN A 181 6.23 -0.41 -18.59
CA GLN A 181 5.13 -1.00 -19.37
C GLN A 181 5.62 -1.64 -20.68
N MET A 182 6.37 -0.89 -21.49
CA MET A 182 6.90 -1.37 -22.78
C MET A 182 7.84 -2.56 -22.59
N LYS A 183 8.78 -2.48 -21.63
CA LYS A 183 9.78 -3.51 -21.36
C LYS A 183 9.13 -4.87 -21.03
N ARG A 184 7.98 -4.86 -20.37
CA ARG A 184 7.28 -6.05 -19.89
C ARG A 184 6.08 -6.46 -20.74
N GLY A 185 5.85 -5.78 -21.86
CA GLY A 185 4.72 -6.06 -22.75
C GLY A 185 3.36 -5.93 -22.06
N TRP A 186 3.23 -5.08 -21.05
CA TRP A 186 1.96 -4.91 -20.34
C TRP A 186 0.92 -4.19 -21.21
N GLY A 187 -0.36 -4.49 -20.95
CA GLY A 187 -1.49 -3.81 -21.57
C GLY A 187 -1.56 -2.31 -21.22
N GLN A 188 -2.53 -1.61 -21.79
CA GLN A 188 -2.75 -0.19 -21.53
C GLN A 188 -3.04 0.12 -20.06
N LEU A 189 -2.63 1.31 -19.60
CA LEU A 189 -3.06 1.84 -18.31
C LEU A 189 -4.58 2.00 -18.32
N THR A 190 -5.26 1.36 -17.37
CA THR A 190 -6.72 1.34 -17.29
C THR A 190 -7.26 2.49 -16.44
N SER A 191 -6.61 2.78 -15.32
CA SER A 191 -7.05 3.81 -14.37
C SER A 191 -5.93 4.29 -13.45
N ASN A 192 -6.16 5.43 -12.79
CA ASN A 192 -5.40 5.86 -11.62
C ASN A 192 -6.40 6.03 -10.47
N LEU A 193 -6.29 5.20 -9.44
CA LEU A 193 -7.22 5.21 -8.30
C LEU A 193 -6.66 6.09 -7.17
N LEU A 194 -7.33 7.20 -6.87
CA LEU A 194 -7.04 8.02 -5.69
C LEU A 194 -7.65 7.38 -4.45
N LEU A 195 -6.82 7.16 -3.42
CA LEU A 195 -7.18 6.48 -2.18
C LEU A 195 -6.86 7.37 -0.96
N ILE A 196 -7.87 7.98 -0.36
CA ILE A 196 -7.74 8.79 0.86
C ILE A 196 -8.45 8.06 2.00
N GLY A 197 -7.67 7.54 2.95
CA GLY A 197 -8.19 6.75 4.08
C GLY A 197 -7.84 7.40 5.41
N MET A 198 -8.73 7.21 6.39
CA MET A 198 -8.47 7.56 7.79
C MET A 198 -7.41 6.65 8.41
N GLU A 199 -6.75 7.12 9.47
CA GLU A 199 -5.78 6.33 10.22
C GLU A 199 -6.39 5.01 10.71
N GLY A 200 -5.66 3.92 10.50
CA GLY A 200 -6.06 2.59 10.95
C GLY A 200 -7.05 1.87 10.02
N ASN A 201 -7.48 2.48 8.91
CA ASN A 201 -8.26 1.80 7.88
C ASN A 201 -7.49 0.59 7.31
N VAL A 202 -8.23 -0.46 6.97
CA VAL A 202 -7.74 -1.72 6.41
C VAL A 202 -8.55 -2.06 5.18
N THR A 203 -7.86 -2.20 4.04
CA THR A 203 -8.36 -2.96 2.89
C THR A 203 -7.98 -4.43 3.13
N PRO A 204 -8.95 -5.35 3.29
CA PRO A 204 -8.64 -6.77 3.51
C PRO A 204 -7.84 -7.40 2.36
N ALA A 205 -7.23 -8.56 2.63
CA ALA A 205 -6.43 -9.29 1.66
C ALA A 205 -7.27 -9.66 0.42
N HIS A 206 -6.75 -9.30 -0.74
CA HIS A 206 -7.33 -9.56 -2.06
C HIS A 206 -6.22 -9.60 -3.10
N TYR A 207 -6.57 -10.02 -4.31
CA TYR A 207 -5.73 -9.86 -5.48
C TYR A 207 -6.46 -9.06 -6.56
N ASP A 208 -5.68 -8.34 -7.35
CA ASP A 208 -6.15 -7.65 -8.55
C ASP A 208 -5.72 -8.43 -9.79
N GLU A 209 -6.47 -8.29 -10.88
CA GLU A 209 -6.17 -8.94 -12.17
C GLU A 209 -5.33 -8.05 -13.08
N GLN A 210 -4.64 -7.05 -12.50
CA GLN A 210 -3.80 -6.09 -13.20
C GLN A 210 -2.51 -5.86 -12.41
N GLN A 211 -1.42 -5.61 -13.14
CA GLN A 211 -0.16 -5.15 -12.55
C GLN A 211 -0.40 -3.76 -11.93
N ASN A 212 0.18 -3.52 -10.75
CA ASN A 212 -0.08 -2.30 -9.98
C ASN A 212 1.21 -1.65 -9.47
N PHE A 213 1.46 -0.41 -9.90
CA PHE A 213 2.43 0.47 -9.25
C PHE A 213 1.73 1.36 -8.23
N PHE A 214 1.85 1.00 -6.95
CA PHE A 214 1.23 1.72 -5.85
C PHE A 214 2.09 2.90 -5.39
N ALA A 215 1.67 4.13 -5.72
CA ALA A 215 2.39 5.35 -5.38
C ALA A 215 1.84 6.00 -4.10
N GLN A 216 2.61 5.94 -3.00
CA GLN A 216 2.26 6.59 -1.74
C GLN A 216 2.52 8.10 -1.81
N ILE A 217 1.56 8.91 -1.35
CA ILE A 217 1.62 10.38 -1.39
C ILE A 217 1.76 11.00 0.01
N LYS A 218 0.81 10.72 0.93
CA LYS A 218 0.77 11.30 2.27
C LYS A 218 0.48 10.23 3.33
N GLY A 219 1.21 10.27 4.44
CA GLY A 219 1.12 9.30 5.54
C GLY A 219 1.77 7.96 5.20
N TYR A 220 1.48 6.93 6.00
CA TYR A 220 2.09 5.59 5.89
C TYR A 220 1.02 4.50 5.73
N LYS A 221 1.29 3.53 4.85
CA LYS A 221 0.49 2.31 4.69
C LYS A 221 1.37 1.09 4.90
N ARG A 222 0.93 0.17 5.77
CA ARG A 222 1.55 -1.15 5.90
C ARG A 222 0.96 -2.08 4.85
N CYS A 223 1.76 -2.45 3.86
CA CYS A 223 1.37 -3.42 2.83
C CYS A 223 1.87 -4.81 3.23
N ILE A 224 0.99 -5.80 3.24
CA ILE A 224 1.30 -7.21 3.45
C ILE A 224 0.87 -7.94 2.18
N LEU A 225 1.81 -8.63 1.53
CA LEU A 225 1.57 -9.34 0.29
C LEU A 225 1.82 -10.83 0.49
N PHE A 226 1.02 -11.63 -0.20
CA PHE A 226 1.13 -13.09 -0.26
C PHE A 226 1.34 -13.49 -1.71
N SER A 227 2.19 -14.48 -1.95
CA SER A 227 2.41 -15.01 -3.30
C SER A 227 1.14 -15.72 -3.79
N PRO A 228 0.85 -15.73 -5.11
CA PRO A 228 -0.27 -16.47 -5.68
C PRO A 228 -0.27 -17.97 -5.33
N ASP A 229 0.90 -18.55 -5.02
CA ASP A 229 1.02 -19.95 -4.55
C ASP A 229 0.34 -20.20 -3.19
N GLN A 230 -0.02 -19.15 -2.45
CA GLN A 230 -0.77 -19.24 -1.19
C GLN A 230 -2.28 -19.14 -1.36
N PHE A 231 -2.81 -19.27 -2.59
CA PHE A 231 -4.24 -19.21 -2.87
C PHE A 231 -5.06 -20.13 -1.94
N GLU A 232 -4.59 -21.36 -1.72
CA GLU A 232 -5.24 -22.36 -0.85
C GLU A 232 -5.29 -21.93 0.62
N CYS A 233 -4.35 -21.09 1.08
CA CYS A 233 -4.30 -20.60 2.45
C CYS A 233 -5.21 -19.38 2.68
N LEU A 234 -5.57 -18.67 1.61
CA LEU A 234 -6.31 -17.41 1.67
C LEU A 234 -7.81 -17.56 1.42
N TYR A 235 -8.28 -18.73 0.95
CA TYR A 235 -9.70 -19.05 0.80
C TYR A 235 -10.53 -17.92 0.18
N PRO A 236 -10.23 -17.48 -1.06
CA PRO A 236 -10.99 -16.40 -1.66
C PRO A 236 -12.48 -16.77 -1.78
N TYR A 237 -13.35 -15.76 -1.74
CA TYR A 237 -14.78 -15.99 -1.99
C TYR A 237 -14.99 -16.61 -3.39
N PRO A 238 -16.07 -17.39 -3.60
CA PRO A 238 -16.41 -17.91 -4.92
C PRO A 238 -16.53 -16.80 -5.97
N VAL A 239 -16.17 -17.08 -7.23
CA VAL A 239 -16.12 -16.08 -8.32
C VAL A 239 -17.45 -15.32 -8.52
N HIS A 240 -18.57 -15.96 -8.25
CA HIS A 240 -19.92 -15.35 -8.39
C HIS A 240 -20.39 -14.61 -7.13
N HIS A 241 -19.63 -14.65 -6.03
CA HIS A 241 -19.95 -13.95 -4.79
C HIS A 241 -19.63 -12.44 -4.90
N PRO A 242 -20.37 -11.54 -4.22
CA PRO A 242 -20.09 -10.11 -4.25
C PRO A 242 -18.66 -9.73 -3.84
N CYS A 243 -18.08 -10.46 -2.89
CA CYS A 243 -16.72 -10.27 -2.42
C CYS A 243 -15.67 -11.11 -3.18
N ASP A 244 -15.93 -11.50 -4.42
CA ASP A 244 -14.96 -12.17 -5.30
C ASP A 244 -13.55 -11.55 -5.22
N ARG A 245 -12.52 -12.40 -5.31
CA ARG A 245 -11.08 -12.11 -5.18
C ARG A 245 -10.59 -11.67 -3.79
N GLN A 246 -11.47 -11.50 -2.81
CA GLN A 246 -11.10 -11.21 -1.42
C GLN A 246 -11.02 -12.49 -0.59
N SER A 247 -10.10 -12.52 0.36
CA SER A 247 -9.98 -13.59 1.35
C SER A 247 -11.22 -13.65 2.26
N GLN A 248 -11.67 -14.87 2.56
CA GLN A 248 -12.70 -15.11 3.58
C GLN A 248 -12.15 -15.00 5.01
N VAL A 249 -10.83 -15.08 5.17
CA VAL A 249 -10.14 -14.96 6.46
C VAL A 249 -9.89 -13.48 6.73
N SER A 250 -10.42 -12.96 7.84
CA SER A 250 -10.30 -11.54 8.21
C SER A 250 -9.72 -11.36 9.59
#